data_AF-A0AAW4W4M5-F1
#
_entry.id   AF-A0AAW4W4M5-F1
#
_cell.length_a   1.000
_cell.length_b   1.000
_cell.length_c   1.000
_cell.angle_alpha   90.00
_cell.angle_beta   90.00
_cell.angle_gamma   90.00
#
_symmetry.space_group_name_H-M   'P 1'
#
loop_
_entity.id
_entity.type
_entity.pdbx_description
1 polymer ?
#
loop_
_entity_poly.entity_id
_entity_poly.type
_entity_poly.pdbx_seq_one_letter_code
_entity_poly.pdbx_strand_id
1 'polypeptide(L)'
;MGGADEHLQSSGRGDSDGGAYQQLTLNLFLSEAEQIQSIDEAENVAHTSSAFSFAQNDIDHVLRLGGNTDRQRERVVAAFEKQKTTAEIAEILKTLYHGGNGLGSVSAWYAEDGIHLSHGKSVRYDRSAQVISWERAAERIGELLESGQFASNVELAEAAGYERSLLSEKLWHLYHDLSEDARKAGYLS
;
A
#
# COMPACT_ATOMS: atom_id res chain seq x y z
N MET A 1 -86.96 -46.15 42.58
CA MET A 1 -86.88 -44.68 42.58
C MET A 1 -86.05 -44.30 41.36
N GLY A 2 -86.47 -43.52 40.36
CA GLY A 2 -87.70 -42.80 40.08
C GLY A 2 -87.41 -41.76 38.97
N GLY A 3 -88.23 -41.72 37.90
CA GLY A 3 -88.42 -40.63 36.91
C GLY A 3 -87.18 -40.13 36.14
N ALA A 4 -87.28 -39.33 35.07
CA ALA A 4 -88.35 -38.94 34.14
C ALA A 4 -87.63 -38.34 32.90
N ASP A 5 -88.37 -38.14 31.80
CA ASP A 5 -87.95 -37.42 30.58
C ASP A 5 -87.29 -36.06 30.86
N GLU A 6 -86.41 -35.59 29.97
CA GLU A 6 -86.52 -34.29 29.28
C GLU A 6 -85.29 -33.94 28.41
N HIS A 7 -85.58 -33.39 27.22
CA HIS A 7 -84.67 -32.79 26.25
C HIS A 7 -83.94 -31.54 26.83
N LEU A 8 -82.84 -31.08 26.20
CA LEU A 8 -82.68 -29.71 25.69
C LEU A 8 -81.29 -29.45 25.04
N GLN A 9 -81.36 -29.00 23.79
CA GLN A 9 -80.62 -27.92 23.11
C GLN A 9 -79.10 -27.97 22.86
N SER A 10 -78.81 -27.93 21.55
CA SER A 10 -77.56 -27.49 20.93
C SER A 10 -77.36 -25.98 21.08
N SER A 11 -76.15 -25.56 21.44
CA SER A 11 -75.53 -24.31 21.00
C SER A 11 -74.33 -24.70 20.12
N GLY A 12 -74.25 -24.29 18.85
CA GLY A 12 -74.11 -22.89 18.45
C GLY A 12 -72.63 -22.65 18.11
N ARG A 13 -72.25 -23.08 16.90
CA ARG A 13 -70.95 -22.98 16.22
C ARG A 13 -70.30 -21.61 16.45
N GLY A 14 -69.12 -21.60 17.08
CA GLY A 14 -68.29 -20.40 17.19
C GLY A 14 -67.61 -20.10 15.85
N ASP A 15 -67.91 -18.95 15.26
CA ASP A 15 -67.07 -18.32 14.24
C ASP A 15 -65.93 -17.59 14.96
N SER A 16 -64.72 -18.16 14.90
CA SER A 16 -63.50 -17.43 15.18
C SER A 16 -63.00 -16.83 13.87
N ASP A 17 -63.23 -15.53 13.70
CA ASP A 17 -62.71 -14.72 12.59
C ASP A 17 -61.18 -14.91 12.53
N GLY A 18 -60.74 -15.62 11.49
CA GLY A 18 -59.37 -16.01 11.28
C GLY A 18 -58.51 -14.79 11.00
N GLY A 19 -57.65 -14.45 11.97
CA GLY A 19 -56.74 -13.32 11.92
C GLY A 19 -55.94 -13.28 10.61
N ALA A 20 -55.94 -12.09 9.99
CA ALA A 20 -55.07 -11.77 8.87
C ALA A 20 -53.61 -11.96 9.30
N TYR A 21 -52.97 -13.01 8.79
CA TYR A 21 -51.53 -13.18 8.90
C TYR A 21 -50.85 -12.08 8.08
N GLN A 22 -50.52 -10.96 8.71
CA GLN A 22 -49.64 -9.96 8.13
C GLN A 22 -48.24 -10.59 8.07
N GLN A 23 -47.83 -11.04 6.88
CA GLN A 23 -46.43 -11.37 6.60
C GLN A 23 -45.62 -10.07 6.73
N LEU A 24 -44.90 -9.95 7.84
CA LEU A 24 -43.87 -8.93 8.03
C LEU A 24 -42.70 -9.27 7.10
N THR A 25 -42.65 -8.65 5.92
CA THR A 25 -41.44 -8.65 5.10
C THR A 25 -40.42 -7.74 5.76
N LEU A 26 -39.52 -8.31 6.55
CA LEU A 26 -38.40 -7.57 7.12
C LEU A 26 -37.36 -7.38 6.02
N ASN A 27 -37.26 -6.17 5.49
CA ASN A 27 -36.11 -5.77 4.67
C ASN A 27 -34.90 -5.56 5.60
N LEU A 28 -34.18 -6.65 5.90
CA LEU A 28 -32.98 -6.64 6.76
C LEU A 28 -31.75 -6.00 6.09
N PHE A 29 -31.80 -5.78 4.78
CA PHE A 29 -30.67 -5.28 4.00
C PHE A 29 -31.14 -4.16 3.08
N LEU A 30 -30.32 -3.10 3.00
CA LEU A 30 -30.46 -2.02 2.02
C LEU A 30 -30.43 -2.60 0.60
N SER A 31 -31.12 -1.94 -0.33
CA SER A 31 -30.95 -2.26 -1.76
C SER A 31 -29.53 -1.93 -2.21
N GLU A 32 -29.06 -2.55 -3.31
CA GLU A 32 -27.72 -2.30 -3.85
C GLU A 32 -27.45 -0.80 -4.09
N ALA A 33 -28.44 -0.08 -4.61
CA ALA A 33 -28.32 1.36 -4.84
C ALA A 33 -28.16 2.15 -3.52
N GLU A 34 -28.91 1.79 -2.49
CA GLU A 34 -28.82 2.44 -1.17
C GLU A 34 -27.52 2.05 -0.44
N GLN A 35 -27.02 0.84 -0.67
CA GLN A 35 -25.71 0.42 -0.17
C GLN A 35 -24.58 1.23 -0.83
N ILE A 36 -24.61 1.39 -2.15
CA ILE A 36 -23.63 2.21 -2.89
C ILE A 36 -23.70 3.66 -2.41
N GLN A 37 -24.90 4.23 -2.33
CA GLN A 37 -25.09 5.60 -1.86
C GLN A 37 -24.59 5.81 -0.43
N SER A 38 -24.82 4.84 0.46
CA SER A 38 -24.30 4.86 1.83
C SER A 38 -22.76 4.85 1.88
N ILE A 39 -22.11 4.15 0.96
CA ILE A 39 -20.65 4.12 0.86
C ILE A 39 -20.16 5.46 0.31
N ASP A 40 -20.74 5.93 -0.80
CA ASP A 40 -20.38 7.22 -1.41
C ASP A 40 -20.55 8.39 -0.44
N GLU A 41 -21.62 8.40 0.36
CA GLU A 41 -21.86 9.42 1.38
C GLU A 41 -20.82 9.34 2.51
N ALA A 42 -20.43 8.13 2.93
CA ALA A 42 -19.39 7.94 3.93
C ALA A 42 -17.98 8.30 3.41
N GLU A 43 -17.72 8.16 2.10
CA GLU A 43 -16.46 8.55 1.45
C GLU A 43 -16.37 10.04 1.10
N ASN A 44 -17.51 10.74 0.98
CA ASN A 44 -17.58 12.17 0.63
C ASN A 44 -17.62 13.11 1.85
N VAL A 45 -17.65 12.59 3.07
CA VAL A 45 -17.47 13.43 4.26
C VAL A 45 -16.07 14.02 4.21
N ALA A 46 -15.95 15.34 4.14
CA ALA A 46 -14.72 16.10 3.84
C ALA A 46 -13.49 15.82 4.75
N HIS A 47 -13.62 14.93 5.73
CA HIS A 47 -12.57 14.51 6.67
C HIS A 47 -12.49 12.99 6.91
N THR A 48 -13.26 12.16 6.20
CA THR A 48 -13.05 10.71 6.19
C THR A 48 -12.10 10.39 5.04
N SER A 49 -10.80 10.32 5.36
CA SER A 49 -9.84 9.70 4.46
C SER A 49 -10.38 8.32 4.07
N SER A 50 -10.44 7.99 2.77
CA SER A 50 -10.90 6.68 2.28
C SER A 50 -10.35 5.57 3.16
N ALA A 51 -11.13 4.52 3.43
CA ALA A 51 -10.71 3.38 4.27
C ALA A 51 -9.42 2.70 3.76
N PHE A 52 -9.00 3.05 2.54
CA PHE A 52 -7.83 2.54 1.84
C PHE A 52 -6.66 3.54 1.81
N SER A 53 -6.84 4.75 2.33
CA SER A 53 -5.84 5.81 2.27
C SER A 53 -4.94 5.86 3.50
N PHE A 54 -3.66 6.15 3.27
CA PHE A 54 -2.62 6.24 4.29
C PHE A 54 -2.36 7.69 4.66
N ALA A 55 -2.03 7.93 5.93
CA ALA A 55 -1.52 9.24 6.35
C ALA A 55 -0.17 9.49 5.66
N GLN A 56 0.11 10.76 5.32
CA GLN A 56 1.35 11.10 4.63
C GLN A 56 2.61 10.65 5.40
N ASN A 57 2.58 10.70 6.73
CA ASN A 57 3.70 10.22 7.56
C ASN A 57 3.96 8.71 7.38
N ASP A 58 2.91 7.91 7.15
CA ASP A 58 3.06 6.47 6.89
C ASP A 58 3.67 6.23 5.52
N ILE A 59 3.23 6.99 4.52
CA ILE A 59 3.82 6.99 3.17
C ILE A 59 5.31 7.36 3.25
N ASP A 60 5.64 8.45 3.95
CA ASP A 60 7.02 8.91 4.12
C ASP A 60 7.87 7.88 4.87
N HIS A 61 7.29 7.14 5.81
CA HIS A 61 7.98 6.05 6.50
C HIS A 61 8.33 4.90 5.54
N VAL A 62 7.39 4.49 4.69
CA VAL A 62 7.62 3.49 3.64
C VAL A 62 8.68 3.97 2.65
N LEU A 63 8.62 5.22 2.19
CA LEU A 63 9.60 5.74 1.24
C LEU A 63 11.02 5.74 1.82
N ARG A 64 11.18 6.00 3.13
CA ARG A 64 12.51 6.07 3.78
C ARG A 64 13.08 4.70 4.16
N LEU A 65 12.24 3.78 4.61
CA LEU A 65 12.66 2.52 5.24
C LEU A 65 12.17 1.26 4.53
N GLY A 66 11.26 1.39 3.56
CA GLY A 66 10.60 0.26 2.91
C GLY A 66 11.50 -0.51 1.94
N GLY A 67 12.70 -0.03 1.69
CA GLY A 67 13.65 -0.60 0.75
C GLY A 67 14.15 -2.01 1.08
N ASN A 68 14.42 -2.78 0.02
CA ASN A 68 15.04 -4.12 0.11
C ASN A 68 16.44 -4.16 -0.55
N THR A 69 16.92 -3.01 -1.04
CA THR A 69 18.26 -2.88 -1.63
C THR A 69 19.25 -2.35 -0.61
N ASP A 70 20.45 -2.94 -0.55
CA ASP A 70 21.54 -2.42 0.25
C ASP A 70 21.86 -0.97 -0.14
N ARG A 71 22.00 -0.10 0.86
CA ARG A 71 22.35 1.32 0.68
C ARG A 71 21.37 2.08 -0.23
N GLN A 72 20.10 1.69 -0.17
CA GLN A 72 19.07 2.24 -1.04
C GLN A 72 18.92 3.76 -0.91
N ARG A 73 18.91 4.30 0.31
CA ARG A 73 18.76 5.75 0.52
C ARG A 73 19.90 6.52 -0.14
N GLU A 74 21.14 6.04 -0.04
CA GLU A 74 22.29 6.68 -0.69
C GLU A 74 22.18 6.66 -2.21
N ARG A 75 21.70 5.55 -2.79
CA ARG A 75 21.50 5.44 -4.24
C ARG A 75 20.39 6.35 -4.75
N VAL A 76 19.33 6.52 -3.96
CA VAL A 76 18.26 7.48 -4.26
C VAL A 76 18.83 8.90 -4.22
N VAL A 77 19.52 9.29 -3.14
CA VAL A 77 20.16 10.62 -3.00
C VAL A 77 21.07 10.91 -4.20
N ALA A 78 21.94 9.97 -4.57
CA ALA A 78 22.84 10.12 -5.72
C ALA A 78 22.10 10.32 -7.06
N ALA A 79 20.89 9.77 -7.21
CA ALA A 79 20.08 9.99 -8.41
C ALA A 79 19.56 11.45 -8.47
N PHE A 80 19.16 12.01 -7.33
CA PHE A 80 18.72 13.40 -7.22
C PHE A 80 19.89 14.39 -7.39
N GLU A 81 21.07 14.10 -6.81
CA GLU A 81 22.26 14.94 -6.97
C GLU A 81 22.73 15.05 -8.42
N LYS A 82 22.46 14.02 -9.24
CA LYS A 82 22.73 14.01 -10.68
C LYS A 82 21.72 14.82 -11.50
N GLN A 83 20.78 15.52 -10.86
CA GLN A 83 19.76 16.37 -11.49
C GLN A 83 18.96 15.64 -12.57
N LYS A 84 18.65 14.36 -12.31
CA LYS A 84 17.81 13.54 -13.19
C LYS A 84 16.37 14.06 -13.20
N THR A 85 15.67 13.80 -14.29
CA THR A 85 14.23 14.11 -14.37
C THR A 85 13.42 13.20 -13.44
N THR A 86 12.23 13.65 -13.02
CA THR A 86 11.31 12.84 -12.18
C THR A 86 11.03 11.47 -12.77
N ALA A 87 10.86 11.38 -14.11
CA ALA A 87 10.61 10.12 -14.80
C ALA A 87 11.81 9.17 -14.73
N GLU A 88 13.04 9.67 -14.91
CA GLU A 88 14.24 8.84 -14.75
C GLU A 88 14.43 8.38 -13.30
N ILE A 89 14.11 9.24 -12.33
CA ILE A 89 14.15 8.88 -10.91
C ILE A 89 13.12 7.80 -10.63
N ALA A 90 11.89 7.92 -11.15
CA ALA A 90 10.84 6.91 -11.01
C ALA A 90 11.31 5.53 -11.51
N GLU A 91 11.98 5.47 -12.67
CA GLU A 91 12.57 4.22 -13.18
C GLU A 91 13.70 3.68 -12.29
N ILE A 92 14.53 4.55 -11.71
CA ILE A 92 15.52 4.13 -10.71
C ILE A 92 14.83 3.56 -9.47
N LEU A 93 13.78 4.20 -8.97
CA LEU A 93 13.03 3.73 -7.79
C LEU A 93 12.47 2.33 -8.03
N LYS A 94 11.93 2.02 -9.21
CA LYS A 94 11.49 0.65 -9.56
C LYS A 94 12.58 -0.42 -9.37
N THR A 95 13.83 -0.06 -9.69
CA THR A 95 14.96 -1.01 -9.53
C THR A 95 15.41 -1.18 -8.08
N LEU A 96 15.18 -0.17 -7.24
CA LEU A 96 15.64 -0.13 -5.85
C LEU A 96 14.59 -0.70 -4.88
N TYR A 97 13.31 -0.42 -5.14
CA TYR A 97 12.18 -0.87 -4.34
C TYR A 97 11.58 -2.10 -5.03
N HIS A 98 11.90 -3.29 -4.54
CA HIS A 98 11.41 -4.56 -5.11
C HIS A 98 10.91 -5.50 -4.02
N GLY A 99 9.99 -6.40 -4.38
CA GLY A 99 9.39 -7.35 -3.43
C GLY A 99 8.35 -6.71 -2.51
N GLY A 100 8.32 -7.11 -1.25
CA GLY A 100 7.41 -6.53 -0.25
C GLY A 100 8.10 -6.32 1.09
N ASN A 101 7.57 -5.40 1.88
CA ASN A 101 8.11 -5.04 3.19
C ASN A 101 6.97 -4.72 4.18
N GLY A 102 7.11 -5.16 5.43
CA GLY A 102 6.17 -4.86 6.50
C GLY A 102 6.78 -3.85 7.48
N LEU A 103 6.20 -2.66 7.58
CA LEU A 103 6.62 -1.58 8.47
C LEU A 103 5.53 -1.32 9.51
N GLY A 104 5.61 -2.02 10.63
CA GLY A 104 4.61 -1.90 11.71
C GLY A 104 3.23 -2.40 11.27
N SER A 105 2.27 -1.50 11.16
CA SER A 105 0.90 -1.79 10.70
C SER A 105 0.70 -1.62 9.20
N VAL A 106 1.69 -1.04 8.51
CA VAL A 106 1.67 -0.80 7.06
C VAL A 106 2.47 -1.90 6.39
N SER A 107 1.94 -2.44 5.31
CA SER A 107 2.71 -3.34 4.46
C SER A 107 2.73 -2.79 3.04
N ALA A 108 3.91 -2.81 2.44
CA ALA A 108 4.19 -2.28 1.12
C ALA A 108 4.55 -3.42 0.17
N TRP A 109 4.02 -3.38 -1.05
CA TRP A 109 4.42 -4.24 -2.16
C TRP A 109 4.81 -3.37 -3.36
N TYR A 110 5.95 -3.68 -3.96
CA TYR A 110 6.50 -2.90 -5.05
C TYR A 110 6.24 -3.62 -6.38
N ALA A 111 5.38 -3.02 -7.20
CA ALA A 111 4.93 -3.55 -8.47
C ALA A 111 5.28 -2.61 -9.62
N GLU A 112 5.05 -3.05 -10.85
CA GLU A 112 5.38 -2.28 -12.05
C GLU A 112 4.65 -0.93 -12.10
N ASP A 113 3.39 -0.89 -11.63
CA ASP A 113 2.52 0.27 -11.63
C ASP A 113 2.73 1.21 -10.42
N GLY A 114 3.40 0.75 -9.37
CA GLY A 114 3.68 1.59 -8.21
C GLY A 114 3.95 0.85 -6.90
N ILE A 115 3.84 1.61 -5.82
CA ILE A 115 3.94 1.13 -4.44
C ILE A 115 2.53 0.88 -3.93
N HIS A 116 2.19 -0.38 -3.68
CA HIS A 116 0.91 -0.81 -3.13
C HIS A 116 1.01 -0.86 -1.61
N LEU A 117 0.20 -0.07 -0.92
CA LEU A 117 0.15 0.01 0.54
C LEU A 117 -1.14 -0.62 1.05
N SER A 118 -1.05 -1.52 2.02
CA SER A 118 -2.21 -2.07 2.71
C SER A 118 -2.02 -2.15 4.22
N HIS A 119 -3.14 -2.15 4.94
CA HIS A 119 -3.15 -2.31 6.38
C HIS A 119 -3.10 -3.80 6.74
N GLY A 120 -2.21 -4.18 7.65
CA GLY A 120 -2.10 -5.56 8.15
C GLY A 120 -1.01 -6.40 7.50
N LYS A 121 -0.97 -7.70 7.80
CA LYS A 121 0.19 -8.59 7.56
C LYS A 121 0.22 -9.29 6.20
N SER A 122 -0.78 -9.08 5.34
CA SER A 122 -0.93 -9.80 4.06
C SER A 122 -1.27 -8.81 2.94
N VAL A 123 -0.39 -8.69 1.93
CA VAL A 123 -0.50 -7.65 0.87
C VAL A 123 -0.71 -8.22 -0.52
N ARG A 124 -0.22 -9.44 -0.80
CA ARG A 124 -0.35 -9.99 -2.15
C ARG A 124 -1.83 -10.20 -2.45
N TYR A 125 -2.33 -9.40 -3.40
CA TYR A 125 -3.71 -9.37 -3.90
C TYR A 125 -4.73 -8.63 -3.03
N ASP A 126 -4.29 -7.71 -2.17
CA ASP A 126 -5.22 -6.86 -1.47
C ASP A 126 -5.86 -5.85 -2.45
N ARG A 127 -7.14 -6.06 -2.78
CA ARG A 127 -7.93 -5.14 -3.62
C ARG A 127 -8.15 -3.78 -2.97
N SER A 128 -7.84 -3.67 -1.69
CA SER A 128 -7.95 -2.47 -0.88
C SER A 128 -6.66 -1.65 -0.78
N ALA A 129 -5.61 -2.04 -1.51
CA ALA A 129 -4.33 -1.34 -1.44
C ALA A 129 -4.40 0.06 -2.10
N GLN A 130 -3.88 1.08 -1.40
CA GLN A 130 -3.59 2.36 -2.04
C GLN A 130 -2.34 2.21 -2.92
N VAL A 131 -2.46 2.60 -4.18
CA VAL A 131 -1.34 2.61 -5.12
C VAL A 131 -0.76 4.01 -5.23
N ILE A 132 0.54 4.13 -4.95
CA ILE A 132 1.32 5.34 -5.18
C ILE A 132 2.14 5.12 -6.44
N SER A 133 1.92 5.94 -7.48
CA SER A 133 2.72 5.85 -8.69
C SER A 133 4.19 6.16 -8.42
N TRP A 134 5.09 5.58 -9.22
CA TRP A 134 6.52 5.81 -9.09
C TRP A 134 6.92 7.29 -9.26
N GLU A 135 6.22 8.03 -10.11
CA GLU A 135 6.42 9.47 -10.29
C GLU A 135 6.04 10.25 -9.02
N ARG A 136 4.88 9.94 -8.40
CA ARG A 136 4.47 10.55 -7.13
C ARG A 136 5.45 10.22 -6.00
N ALA A 137 5.97 8.99 -5.98
CA ALA A 137 7.00 8.61 -5.03
C ALA A 137 8.29 9.42 -5.24
N ALA A 138 8.71 9.62 -6.50
CA ALA A 138 9.87 10.46 -6.83
C ALA A 138 9.67 11.92 -6.40
N GLU A 139 8.52 12.52 -6.71
CA GLU A 139 8.17 13.87 -6.26
C GLU A 139 8.25 14.00 -4.74
N ARG A 140 7.60 13.07 -4.02
CA ARG A 140 7.58 13.10 -2.56
C ARG A 140 8.96 12.91 -1.93
N ILE A 141 9.79 12.04 -2.51
CA ILE A 141 11.18 11.88 -2.06
C ILE A 141 11.96 13.17 -2.27
N GLY A 142 11.75 13.88 -3.38
CA GLY A 142 12.35 15.20 -3.63
C GLY A 142 12.03 16.20 -2.51
N GLU A 143 10.75 16.31 -2.15
CA GLU A 143 10.29 17.17 -1.04
C GLU A 143 10.93 16.77 0.31
N LEU A 144 11.05 15.48 0.57
CA LEU A 144 11.70 14.97 1.79
C LEU A 144 13.21 15.23 1.78
N LEU A 145 13.86 15.27 0.62
CA LEU A 145 15.27 15.63 0.49
C LEU A 145 15.48 17.13 0.72
N GLU A 146 14.66 17.97 0.12
CA GLU A 146 14.71 19.43 0.30
C GLU A 146 14.48 19.85 1.76
N SER A 147 13.61 19.14 2.47
CA SER A 147 13.33 19.37 3.89
C SER A 147 14.28 18.64 4.85
N GLY A 148 15.21 17.83 4.34
CA GLY A 148 16.17 17.05 5.15
C GLY A 148 15.55 15.92 5.97
N GLN A 149 14.39 15.41 5.53
CA GLN A 149 13.61 14.38 6.23
C GLN A 149 13.76 12.98 5.61
N PHE A 150 14.34 12.85 4.40
CA PHE A 150 14.47 11.56 3.71
C PHE A 150 15.55 10.64 4.32
N ALA A 151 16.75 11.18 4.54
CA ALA A 151 17.88 10.46 5.11
C ALA A 151 18.51 11.33 6.21
N SER A 152 19.12 10.71 7.23
CA SER A 152 19.81 11.50 8.23
C SER A 152 21.06 12.17 7.62
N ASN A 153 21.48 13.31 8.16
CA ASN A 153 22.69 14.01 7.70
C ASN A 153 23.96 13.12 7.74
N VAL A 154 23.98 12.09 8.58
CA VAL A 154 25.06 11.10 8.66
C VAL A 154 25.07 10.19 7.42
N GLU A 155 23.90 9.73 6.98
CA GLU A 155 23.75 8.87 5.79
C GLU A 155 24.03 9.63 4.49
N LEU A 156 23.68 10.92 4.43
CA LEU A 156 24.03 11.79 3.30
C LEU A 156 25.56 11.95 3.15
N ALA A 157 26.29 12.06 4.26
CA ALA A 157 27.76 12.12 4.24
C ALA A 157 28.41 10.79 3.80
N GLU A 158 27.76 9.66 4.09
CA GLU A 158 28.23 8.33 3.70
C GLU A 158 27.94 7.98 2.23
N ALA A 159 26.94 8.61 1.60
CA ALA A 159 26.64 8.44 0.18
C ALA A 159 27.82 8.87 -0.71
N ALA A 160 28.38 10.05 -0.46
CA ALA A 160 29.58 10.52 -1.18
C ALA A 160 30.80 9.61 -0.92
N GLY A 161 30.90 8.98 0.26
CA GLY A 161 31.93 7.98 0.55
C GLY A 161 31.75 6.71 -0.29
N TYR A 162 30.52 6.23 -0.44
CA TYR A 162 30.18 5.05 -1.23
C TYR A 162 30.46 5.22 -2.72
N GLU A 163 30.04 6.34 -3.29
CA GLU A 163 30.26 6.59 -4.71
C GLU A 163 31.76 6.66 -5.01
N ARG A 164 32.55 7.29 -4.12
CA ARG A 164 34.01 7.29 -4.22
C ARG A 164 34.60 5.89 -4.10
N SER A 165 34.10 5.02 -3.22
CA SER A 165 34.59 3.64 -3.14
C SER A 165 34.26 2.84 -4.40
N LEU A 166 33.03 2.95 -4.93
CA LEU A 166 32.63 2.28 -6.18
C LEU A 166 33.45 2.76 -7.38
N LEU A 167 33.68 4.07 -7.48
CA LEU A 167 34.54 4.64 -8.53
C LEU A 167 35.99 4.17 -8.39
N SER A 168 36.51 4.12 -7.16
CA SER A 168 37.88 3.65 -6.89
C SER A 168 38.05 2.18 -7.24
N GLU A 169 37.07 1.33 -6.92
CA GLU A 169 37.06 -0.09 -7.28
C GLU A 169 37.06 -0.27 -8.80
N LYS A 170 36.17 0.42 -9.52
CA LYS A 170 36.14 0.41 -11.00
C LYS A 170 37.45 0.89 -11.61
N LEU A 171 38.05 1.95 -11.05
CA LEU A 171 39.32 2.50 -11.52
C LEU A 171 40.49 1.53 -11.27
N TRP A 172 40.49 0.85 -10.11
CA TRP A 172 41.49 -0.17 -9.78
C TRP A 172 41.42 -1.37 -10.73
N HIS A 173 40.21 -1.86 -11.02
CA HIS A 173 40.01 -2.92 -12.01
C HIS A 173 40.51 -2.50 -13.39
N LEU A 174 40.14 -1.31 -13.86
CA LEU A 174 40.59 -0.80 -15.15
C LEU A 174 42.12 -0.69 -15.23
N TYR A 175 42.77 -0.17 -14.18
CA TYR A 175 44.23 -0.11 -14.12
C TYR A 175 44.83 -1.52 -14.21
N HIS A 176 44.28 -2.48 -13.46
CA HIS A 176 44.82 -3.83 -13.45
C HIS A 176 44.66 -4.52 -14.80
N ASP A 177 43.48 -4.43 -15.43
CA ASP A 177 43.21 -5.00 -16.75
C ASP A 177 44.16 -4.42 -17.82
N LEU A 178 44.30 -3.09 -17.85
CA LEU A 178 45.24 -2.42 -18.76
C LEU A 178 46.69 -2.78 -18.47
N SER A 179 47.06 -2.92 -17.19
CA SER A 179 48.41 -3.29 -16.79
C SER A 179 48.74 -4.73 -17.17
N GLU A 180 47.81 -5.67 -17.01
CA GLU A 180 47.97 -7.07 -17.40
C GLU A 180 48.09 -7.19 -18.93
N ASP A 181 47.27 -6.47 -19.69
CA ASP A 181 47.37 -6.47 -21.14
C ASP A 181 48.66 -5.81 -21.63
N ALA A 182 49.10 -4.72 -21.00
CA ALA A 182 50.39 -4.10 -21.29
C ALA A 182 51.57 -5.02 -20.92
N ARG A 183 51.46 -5.81 -19.84
CA ARG A 183 52.47 -6.80 -19.44
C ARG A 183 52.49 -8.01 -20.39
N LYS A 184 51.33 -8.51 -20.82
CA LYS A 184 51.21 -9.54 -21.86
C LYS A 184 51.80 -9.08 -23.20
N ALA A 185 51.63 -7.81 -23.54
CA ALA A 185 52.18 -7.21 -24.75
C ALA A 185 53.66 -6.77 -24.61
N GLY A 186 54.28 -6.94 -23.45
CA GLY A 186 55.70 -6.65 -23.21
C GLY A 186 56.05 -5.18 -23.01
N TYR A 187 55.07 -4.30 -22.80
CA TYR A 187 55.29 -2.86 -22.63
C TYR A 187 55.66 -2.45 -21.19
N LEU A 188 55.40 -3.31 -20.19
CA LEU A 188 55.65 -3.04 -18.77
C LEU A 188 56.44 -4.19 -18.10
N SER A 189 57.60 -4.53 -18.65
CA SER A 189 58.54 -5.53 -18.11
C SER A 189 59.31 -5.05 -16.89
#